data_AF-A0A8T5B7L0-F1
#
_entry.id   AF-A0A8T5B7L0-F1
#
_cell.length_a   1.000
_cell.length_b   1.000
_cell.length_c   1.000
_cell.angle_alpha   90.00
_cell.angle_beta   90.00
_cell.angle_gamma   90.00
#
_symmetry.space_group_name_H-M   'P 1'
#
loop_
_entity.id
_entity.type
_entity.pdbx_description
1 polymer ?
#
loop_
_entity_poly.entity_id
_entity_poly.type
_entity_poly.pdbx_seq_one_letter_code
_entity_poly.pdbx_strand_id
1 'polypeptide(L)'
;MRGAIVFLAVFIITLLATLQYSSLPPGRTLYSLLNVPETTYPVLGFPATLLVCAVFNGVAYGVVAWLAYTIVERFRSVRAHPERVEAKPREILHARKFCINCGSEISVEARYCPKCGKAQQA
;
A
#
# COMPACT_ATOMS: atom_id res chain seq x y z
N MET A 1 -0.11 -2.48 5.31
CA MET A 1 -0.76 -2.10 6.59
C MET A 1 -2.19 -1.58 6.43
N ARG A 2 -2.49 -0.69 5.47
CA ARG A 2 -3.83 -0.07 5.32
C ARG A 2 -4.98 -1.07 5.23
N GLY A 3 -4.85 -2.11 4.41
CA GLY A 3 -5.88 -3.17 4.32
C GLY A 3 -6.13 -3.92 5.64
N ALA A 4 -5.08 -4.23 6.40
CA ALA A 4 -5.23 -4.92 7.69
C ALA A 4 -5.97 -4.05 8.73
N ILE A 5 -5.77 -2.73 8.68
CA ILE A 5 -6.51 -1.79 9.53
C ILE A 5 -8.00 -1.80 9.17
N VAL A 6 -8.33 -1.84 7.88
CA VAL A 6 -9.74 -1.93 7.41
C VAL A 6 -10.37 -3.24 7.88
N PHE A 7 -9.68 -4.37 7.75
CA PHE A 7 -10.12 -5.65 8.27
C PHE A 7 -10.45 -5.57 9.77
N LEU A 8 -9.50 -5.08 10.56
CA LEU A 8 -9.63 -5.02 12.02
C LEU A 8 -10.76 -4.09 12.46
N ALA A 9 -10.90 -2.93 11.80
CA ALA A 9 -12.00 -2.01 12.08
C ALA A 9 -13.38 -2.65 11.82
N VAL A 10 -13.56 -3.27 10.65
CA VAL A 10 -14.82 -3.93 10.28
C VAL A 10 -15.09 -5.15 11.18
N PHE A 11 -14.06 -5.91 11.54
CA PHE A 11 -14.16 -7.05 12.45
C PHE A 11 -14.72 -6.61 13.82
N ILE A 12 -14.13 -5.58 14.44
CA ILE A 12 -14.56 -5.09 15.76
C ILE A 12 -15.98 -4.53 15.68
N ILE A 13 -16.29 -3.71 14.67
CA ILE A 13 -17.62 -3.14 14.49
C ILE A 13 -18.67 -4.26 14.36
N THR A 14 -18.39 -5.26 13.54
CA THR A 14 -19.35 -6.35 13.28
C THR A 14 -19.48 -7.29 14.47
N LEU A 15 -18.40 -7.51 15.23
CA LEU A 15 -18.43 -8.27 16.47
C LEU A 15 -19.36 -7.61 17.48
N LEU A 16 -19.20 -6.30 17.71
CA LEU A 16 -20.06 -5.51 18.59
C LEU A 16 -21.51 -5.45 18.08
N ALA A 17 -21.70 -5.28 16.77
CA ALA A 17 -23.02 -5.30 16.16
C ALA A 17 -23.72 -6.67 16.34
N THR A 18 -22.99 -7.79 16.26
CA THR A 18 -23.58 -9.13 16.44
C THR A 18 -23.99 -9.39 17.89
N LEU A 19 -23.29 -8.80 18.86
CA LEU A 19 -23.70 -8.85 20.27
C LEU A 19 -25.05 -8.14 20.49
N GLN A 20 -25.33 -7.07 19.75
CA GLN A 20 -26.61 -6.34 19.82
C GLN A 20 -27.70 -6.97 18.93
N TYR A 21 -27.31 -7.47 17.76
CA TYR A 21 -28.18 -8.01 16.72
C TYR A 21 -27.81 -9.46 16.44
N SER A 22 -28.35 -10.37 17.26
CA SER A 22 -28.01 -11.80 17.24
C SER A 22 -28.46 -12.56 15.98
N SER A 23 -29.21 -11.92 15.09
CA SER A 23 -29.72 -12.49 13.83
C SER A 23 -28.89 -12.11 12.60
N LEU A 24 -27.74 -11.44 12.77
CA LEU A 24 -26.87 -11.10 11.64
C LEU A 24 -26.32 -12.38 10.97
N PRO A 25 -26.54 -12.59 9.65
CA PRO A 25 -25.90 -13.65 8.90
C PRO A 25 -24.40 -13.33 8.71
N PRO A 26 -23.50 -14.30 8.42
CA PRO A 26 -23.75 -15.72 8.18
C PRO A 26 -23.72 -16.64 9.42
N GLY A 27 -23.44 -16.14 10.63
CA GLY A 27 -23.14 -16.95 11.81
C GLY A 27 -24.22 -18.00 12.13
N ARG A 28 -25.48 -17.58 12.25
CA ARG A 28 -26.59 -18.53 12.48
C ARG A 28 -26.83 -19.48 11.30
N THR A 29 -26.64 -19.00 10.07
CA THR A 29 -26.75 -19.84 8.88
C THR A 29 -25.69 -20.93 8.86
N LEU A 30 -24.45 -20.63 9.27
CA LEU A 30 -23.38 -21.62 9.40
C LEU A 30 -23.70 -22.64 10.48
N TYR A 31 -24.22 -22.19 11.63
CA TYR A 31 -24.65 -23.08 12.71
C TYR A 31 -25.74 -24.06 12.28
N SER A 32 -26.76 -23.56 11.57
CA SER A 32 -27.85 -24.42 11.08
C SER A 32 -27.40 -25.37 9.98
N LEU A 33 -26.49 -24.94 9.09
CA LEU A 33 -25.92 -25.79 8.04
C LEU A 33 -25.04 -26.92 8.60
N LEU A 34 -24.26 -26.63 9.64
CA LEU A 34 -23.39 -27.61 10.28
C LEU A 34 -24.15 -28.51 11.27
N ASN A 35 -25.45 -28.25 11.49
CA ASN A 35 -26.31 -28.97 12.44
C ASN A 35 -25.67 -29.12 13.83
N VAL A 36 -24.96 -28.09 14.28
CA VAL A 36 -24.30 -28.07 15.58
C VAL A 36 -25.33 -27.70 16.64
N PRO A 37 -25.44 -28.43 17.76
CA PRO A 37 -26.39 -28.09 18.81
C PRO A 37 -26.13 -26.70 19.38
N GLU A 38 -27.17 -25.89 19.47
CA GLU A 38 -27.08 -24.57 20.09
C GLU A 38 -26.94 -24.72 21.60
N THR A 39 -25.87 -24.16 22.15
CA THR A 39 -25.61 -24.15 23.59
C THR A 39 -25.85 -22.76 24.17
N THR A 40 -26.57 -22.71 25.28
CA THR A 40 -26.97 -21.49 25.99
C THR A 40 -26.19 -21.26 27.28
N TYR A 41 -25.17 -22.08 27.57
CA TYR A 41 -24.32 -21.81 28.73
C TYR A 41 -23.60 -20.46 28.55
N PRO A 42 -23.59 -19.61 29.58
CA PRO A 42 -23.01 -18.28 29.49
C PRO A 42 -21.48 -18.34 29.60
N VAL A 43 -20.81 -17.60 28.72
CA VAL A 43 -19.37 -17.31 28.77
C VAL A 43 -19.23 -15.80 28.86
N LEU A 44 -18.63 -15.30 29.95
CA LEU A 44 -18.57 -13.85 30.23
C LEU A 44 -19.95 -13.16 30.26
N GLY A 45 -21.01 -13.89 30.64
CA GLY A 45 -22.38 -13.37 30.68
C GLY A 45 -23.14 -13.40 29.34
N PHE A 46 -22.51 -13.88 28.26
CA PHE A 46 -23.14 -14.01 26.94
C PHE A 46 -23.32 -15.48 26.53
N PRO A 47 -24.39 -15.85 25.81
CA PRO A 47 -24.54 -17.22 25.29
C PRO A 47 -23.35 -17.64 24.43
N ALA A 48 -22.82 -18.84 24.64
CA ALA A 48 -21.68 -19.34 23.88
C ALA A 48 -21.90 -19.28 22.35
N THR A 49 -23.08 -19.70 21.89
CA THR A 49 -23.51 -19.62 20.49
C THR A 49 -23.45 -18.21 19.92
N LEU A 50 -23.85 -17.21 20.70
CA LEU A 50 -23.81 -15.80 20.28
C LEU A 50 -22.38 -15.33 20.03
N LEU A 51 -21.45 -15.68 20.93
CA LEU A 51 -20.04 -15.32 20.81
C LEU A 51 -19.41 -15.96 19.58
N VAL A 52 -19.69 -17.25 19.34
CA VAL A 52 -19.19 -17.95 18.16
C VAL A 52 -19.77 -17.33 16.88
N CYS A 53 -21.07 -17.01 16.86
CA CYS A 53 -21.70 -16.29 15.74
C CYS A 53 -21.06 -14.92 15.50
N ALA A 54 -20.75 -14.17 16.56
CA ALA A 54 -20.09 -12.86 16.46
C ALA A 54 -18.70 -12.95 15.84
N VAL A 55 -17.92 -13.98 16.20
CA VAL A 55 -16.61 -14.23 15.59
C VAL A 55 -16.77 -14.58 14.11
N PHE A 56 -17.68 -15.50 13.75
CA PHE A 56 -17.90 -15.87 12.34
C PHE A 56 -18.35 -14.69 11.49
N ASN A 57 -19.28 -13.88 11.99
CA ASN A 57 -19.73 -12.66 11.31
C ASN A 57 -18.56 -11.68 11.14
N GLY A 58 -17.83 -11.40 12.22
CA GLY A 58 -16.68 -10.50 12.18
C GLY A 58 -15.65 -10.91 11.13
N VAL A 59 -15.29 -12.21 11.08
CA VAL A 59 -14.34 -12.73 10.08
C VAL A 59 -14.92 -12.61 8.66
N ALA A 60 -16.17 -13.04 8.45
CA ALA A 60 -16.78 -13.01 7.12
C ALA A 60 -16.84 -11.59 6.54
N TYR A 61 -17.40 -10.63 7.27
CA TYR A 61 -17.49 -9.24 6.82
C TYR A 61 -16.12 -8.57 6.78
N GLY A 62 -15.23 -8.88 7.71
CA GLY A 62 -13.86 -8.38 7.70
C GLY A 62 -13.11 -8.78 6.43
N VAL A 63 -13.16 -10.07 6.05
CA VAL A 63 -12.53 -10.58 4.82
C VAL A 63 -13.15 -9.94 3.58
N VAL A 64 -14.48 -9.85 3.50
CA VAL A 64 -15.18 -9.22 2.37
C VAL A 64 -14.77 -7.76 2.22
N ALA A 65 -14.79 -6.99 3.32
CA ALA A 65 -14.42 -5.58 3.29
C ALA A 65 -12.93 -5.37 2.97
N TRP A 66 -12.04 -6.21 3.51
CA TRP A 66 -10.62 -6.19 3.18
C TRP A 66 -10.38 -6.47 1.70
N LEU A 67 -11.00 -7.53 1.15
CA LEU A 67 -10.91 -7.85 -0.27
C LEU A 67 -11.44 -6.70 -1.13
N ALA A 68 -12.62 -6.15 -0.82
CA ALA A 68 -13.17 -5.01 -1.52
C ALA A 68 -12.21 -3.80 -1.49
N TYR A 69 -11.63 -3.48 -0.33
CA TYR A 69 -10.64 -2.43 -0.19
C TYR A 69 -9.40 -2.69 -1.05
N THR A 70 -8.84 -3.90 -1.02
CA THR A 70 -7.65 -4.24 -1.81
C THR A 70 -7.91 -4.16 -3.32
N ILE A 71 -9.10 -4.57 -3.77
CA ILE A 71 -9.52 -4.46 -5.15
C ILE A 71 -9.63 -2.99 -5.55
N VAL A 72 -10.30 -2.17 -4.76
CA VAL A 72 -10.45 -0.72 -5.01
C VAL A 72 -9.11 0.01 -5.01
N GLU A 73 -8.22 -0.29 -4.05
CA GLU A 73 -6.88 0.29 -3.98
C GLU A 73 -6.03 -0.11 -5.20
N ARG A 74 -6.13 -1.37 -5.63
CA ARG A 74 -5.44 -1.86 -6.84
C ARG A 74 -5.94 -1.16 -8.11
N PHE A 75 -7.24 -0.90 -8.24
CA PHE A 75 -7.78 -0.13 -9.37
C PHE A 75 -7.35 1.34 -9.33
N ARG A 76 -7.22 1.93 -8.14
CA ARG A 76 -6.74 3.31 -7.99
C ARG A 76 -5.25 3.45 -8.30
N SER A 77 -4.41 2.49 -7.88
CA SER A 77 -2.96 2.57 -8.12
C SER A 77 -2.60 2.47 -9.61
N VAL A 78 -3.34 1.67 -10.39
CA VAL A 78 -3.16 1.58 -11.85
C VAL A 78 -3.43 2.92 -12.54
N ARG A 79 -4.40 3.70 -12.05
CA ARG A 79 -4.73 5.02 -12.62
C ARG A 79 -3.81 6.14 -12.12
N ALA A 80 -3.09 5.93 -11.03
CA ALA A 80 -2.31 6.97 -10.34
C ALA A 80 -0.86 7.12 -10.87
N HIS A 81 -0.44 6.38 -11.90
CA HIS A 81 0.88 6.53 -12.51
C HIS A 81 0.85 6.71 -14.04
N PRO A 82 0.45 7.88 -14.56
CA PRO A 82 1.01 8.40 -15.80
C PRO A 82 2.26 9.28 -15.57
N GLU A 83 2.60 9.61 -14.32
CA GLU A 83 3.51 10.73 -14.03
C GLU A 83 4.66 10.34 -13.09
N ARG A 84 5.57 9.49 -13.59
CA ARG A 84 6.96 9.49 -13.11
C ARG A 84 7.92 9.02 -14.21
N VAL A 85 7.75 9.59 -15.39
CA VAL A 85 8.88 9.80 -16.31
C VAL A 85 9.22 11.29 -16.22
N GLU A 86 9.60 11.74 -15.03
CA GLU A 86 10.50 12.89 -14.96
C GLU A 86 11.82 12.40 -15.54
N ALA A 87 11.97 12.58 -16.85
CA ALA A 87 13.27 12.59 -17.48
C ALA A 87 14.05 13.71 -16.78
N LYS A 88 14.80 13.35 -15.73
CA LYS A 88 15.85 14.17 -15.16
C LYS A 88 16.63 14.70 -16.37
N PRO A 89 16.67 16.01 -16.64
CA PRO A 89 17.47 16.53 -17.74
C PRO A 89 18.84 15.91 -17.59
N ARG A 90 19.30 15.19 -18.62
CA ARG A 90 20.68 14.70 -18.67
C ARG A 90 21.52 15.93 -18.38
N GLU A 91 22.08 15.96 -17.19
CA GLU A 91 23.16 16.87 -16.85
C GLU A 91 24.21 16.58 -17.91
N ILE A 92 24.34 17.51 -18.87
CA ILE A 92 25.33 17.42 -19.92
C ILE A 92 26.63 17.42 -19.14
N LEU A 93 27.25 16.25 -19.02
CA LEU A 93 28.59 16.13 -18.50
C LEU A 93 29.44 16.88 -19.52
N HIS A 94 29.61 18.19 -19.29
CA HIS A 94 30.42 19.07 -20.11
C HIS A 94 31.78 18.40 -20.18
N ALA A 95 32.07 17.78 -21.32
CA ALA A 95 33.32 17.06 -21.49
C ALA A 95 34.42 18.09 -21.25
N ARG A 96 35.33 17.79 -20.33
CA ARG A 96 36.48 18.64 -19.99
C ARG A 96 37.74 17.99 -20.55
N LYS A 97 38.67 18.82 -21.02
CA LYS A 97 40.01 18.42 -21.46
C LYS A 97 41.06 19.21 -20.69
N PHE A 98 42.30 18.73 -20.68
CA PHE A 98 43.42 19.48 -20.10
C PHE A 98 44.09 20.34 -21.16
N CYS A 99 44.48 21.55 -20.76
CA CYS A 99 45.23 22.45 -21.63
C CYS A 99 46.59 21.83 -22.02
N ILE A 100 46.87 21.74 -23.32
CA ILE A 100 48.11 21.15 -23.86
C ILE A 100 49.39 21.88 -23.43
N ASN A 101 49.27 23.10 -22.91
CA ASN A 101 50.41 23.94 -22.58
C ASN A 101 50.64 24.13 -21.07
N CYS A 102 49.59 24.31 -20.27
CA CYS A 102 49.73 24.61 -18.83
C CYS A 102 49.04 23.59 -17.91
N GLY A 103 48.37 22.57 -18.48
CA GLY A 103 47.73 21.49 -17.73
C GLY A 103 46.47 21.87 -16.95
N SER A 104 45.93 23.09 -17.09
CA SER A 104 44.66 23.43 -16.45
C SER A 104 43.48 22.71 -17.12
N GLU A 105 42.48 22.33 -16.32
CA GLU A 105 41.23 21.78 -16.84
C GLU A 105 40.40 22.88 -17.54
N ILE A 106 39.93 22.58 -18.76
CA ILE A 106 39.19 23.49 -19.65
C ILE A 106 38.04 22.73 -20.34
N SER A 107 37.02 23.42 -20.86
CA SER A 107 35.95 22.74 -21.63
C SER A 107 36.49 22.21 -22.96
N VAL A 108 35.90 21.13 -23.48
CA VAL A 108 36.32 20.53 -24.76
C VAL A 108 36.13 21.51 -25.93
N GLU A 109 35.14 22.40 -25.84
CA GLU A 109 34.83 23.43 -26.84
C GLU A 109 35.73 24.68 -26.73
N ALA A 110 36.54 24.80 -25.67
CA ALA A 110 37.40 25.95 -25.48
C ALA A 110 38.50 26.00 -26.56
N ARG A 111 38.49 27.04 -27.40
CA ARG A 111 39.53 27.31 -28.41
C ARG A 111 40.79 27.97 -27.83
N TYR A 112 40.69 28.57 -26.65
CA TYR A 112 41.81 29.22 -25.96
C TYR A 112 41.76 28.89 -24.47
N CYS A 113 42.92 28.68 -23.86
CA CYS A 113 43.01 28.41 -22.44
C CYS A 113 42.83 29.71 -21.64
N PRO A 114 41.83 29.82 -20.73
CA PRO A 114 41.61 31.03 -19.93
C PRO A 114 42.77 31.32 -18.96
N LYS A 115 43.52 30.29 -18.54
CA LYS A 115 44.66 30.45 -17.63
C LYS A 115 45.94 30.97 -18.29
N CYS A 116 46.27 30.53 -19.50
CA CYS A 116 47.56 30.83 -20.14
C CYS A 116 47.44 31.45 -21.55
N GLY A 117 46.23 31.73 -22.03
CA GLY A 117 45.96 32.41 -23.30
C GLY A 117 46.26 31.63 -24.58
N LYS A 118 46.89 30.45 -24.51
CA LYS A 118 47.27 29.69 -25.72
C LYS A 118 46.07 29.01 -26.37
N ALA A 119 46.08 28.99 -27.70
CA ALA A 119 45.11 28.28 -28.51
C ALA A 119 45.13 26.78 -28.19
N GLN A 120 43.95 26.18 -28.13
CA GLN A 120 43.72 24.78 -27.89
C GLN A 120 43.24 24.17 -29.20
N GLN A 121 43.87 23.08 -29.59
CA GLN A 121 43.48 22.36 -30.78
C GLN A 121 42.14 21.66 -30.50
N ALA A 122 41.23 21.72 -31.48
CA ALA A 122 39.96 21.03 -31.44
C ALA A 122 40.19 19.53 -31.57
#